data_AF-A0A0K2ZND7-F1
#
_entry.id   AF-A0A0K2ZND7-F1
#
_cell.length_a   1.000
_cell.length_b   1.000
_cell.length_c   1.000
_cell.angle_alpha   90.00
_cell.angle_beta   90.00
_cell.angle_gamma   90.00
#
_symmetry.space_group_name_H-M   'P 1'
#
loop_
_entity.id
_entity.type
_entity.pdbx_description
1 polymer ?
#
loop_
_entity_poly.entity_id
_entity_poly.type
_entity_poly.pdbx_seq_one_letter_code
_entity_poly.pdbx_strand_id
1 'polypeptide(L)'
;MKRILLGALCAVALAGCGDHEAERKAQAAAEAQAKAQAADDLAKQYDAAVKSGNWDLARIHGAALLEQYPGSDAAERIEPGYAEVKAKGEAARELRRMQAAWEYSQVPAGKGTQRSAMLYSRDKVDVDGSGPKPVQLVFRDHPEWKRSAYLVLQAGDFRCAGGCKVQLKADAAAPRAAAAWRPNTDEAIAMFISDDKALWKLARKTTVLQIEFPVKAGGTRTAVFETGGLDGSQMPGWD
;
A
#
# COMPACT_ATOMS: atom_id res chain seq x y z
N MET A 1 -58.67 -2.34 -77.60
CA MET A 1 -57.23 -2.37 -77.29
C MET A 1 -56.90 -1.30 -76.25
N LYS A 2 -56.46 -1.75 -75.07
CA LYS A 2 -55.39 -1.18 -74.22
C LYS A 2 -55.49 0.28 -73.70
N ARG A 3 -55.42 0.39 -72.35
CA ARG A 3 -55.06 1.52 -71.44
C ARG A 3 -56.19 1.69 -70.40
N ILE A 4 -56.33 0.91 -69.31
CA ILE A 4 -55.39 0.36 -68.33
C ILE A 4 -54.50 1.40 -67.62
N LEU A 5 -54.83 1.59 -66.33
CA LEU A 5 -53.97 1.84 -65.17
C LEU A 5 -53.10 3.11 -65.16
N LEU A 6 -53.59 4.20 -64.54
CA LEU A 6 -52.76 5.26 -63.94
C LEU A 6 -53.62 6.13 -63.02
N GLY A 7 -53.99 5.61 -61.85
CA GLY A 7 -54.84 6.36 -60.91
C GLY A 7 -54.77 5.93 -59.45
N ALA A 8 -53.77 5.13 -59.06
CA ALA A 8 -53.65 4.64 -57.69
C ALA A 8 -52.19 4.41 -57.31
N LEU A 9 -51.38 5.46 -57.20
CA LEU A 9 -50.01 5.31 -56.69
C LEU A 9 -49.45 6.63 -56.11
N CYS A 10 -50.15 7.26 -55.14
CA CYS A 10 -49.59 8.43 -54.43
C CYS A 10 -49.98 8.55 -52.94
N ALA A 11 -50.59 7.54 -52.32
CA ALA A 11 -51.11 7.67 -50.94
C ALA A 11 -50.53 6.69 -49.91
N VAL A 12 -49.34 6.11 -50.13
CA VAL A 12 -48.72 5.16 -49.16
C VAL A 12 -47.38 5.66 -48.59
N ALA A 13 -46.88 6.82 -49.00
CA ALA A 13 -45.56 7.30 -48.56
C ALA A 13 -45.54 8.03 -47.20
N LEU A 14 -46.66 8.12 -46.45
CA LEU A 14 -46.75 8.89 -45.20
C LEU A 14 -47.00 8.06 -43.93
N ALA A 15 -47.16 6.74 -44.02
CA ALA A 15 -47.41 5.89 -42.84
C ALA A 15 -46.15 5.36 -42.13
N GLY A 16 -44.95 5.51 -42.72
CA GLY A 16 -43.70 4.96 -42.18
C GLY A 16 -42.90 5.87 -41.22
N CYS A 17 -43.33 7.12 -40.99
CA CYS A 17 -42.58 8.07 -40.15
C CYS A 17 -42.96 8.05 -38.66
N GLY A 18 -44.09 7.44 -38.27
CA GLY A 18 -44.54 7.40 -36.86
C GLY A 18 -43.93 6.26 -36.04
N ASP A 19 -43.67 5.11 -36.66
CA ASP A 19 -43.15 3.91 -35.98
C ASP A 19 -41.70 4.10 -35.52
N HIS A 20 -40.87 4.75 -36.35
CA HIS A 20 -39.47 5.01 -36.02
C HIS A 20 -39.27 5.96 -34.84
N GLU A 21 -40.18 6.91 -34.58
CA GLU A 21 -40.06 7.77 -33.39
C GLU A 21 -40.48 7.04 -32.12
N ALA A 22 -41.53 6.22 -32.18
CA ALA A 22 -41.94 5.37 -31.08
C ALA A 22 -40.88 4.32 -30.74
N GLU A 23 -40.29 3.68 -31.75
CA GLU A 23 -39.22 2.70 -31.61
C GLU A 23 -37.95 3.33 -31.00
N ARG A 24 -37.55 4.54 -31.45
CA ARG A 24 -36.43 5.27 -30.84
C ARG A 24 -36.68 5.63 -29.38
N LYS A 25 -37.90 6.05 -29.02
CA LYS A 25 -38.26 6.34 -27.62
C LYS A 25 -38.24 5.08 -26.76
N ALA A 26 -38.75 3.97 -27.28
CA ALA A 26 -38.73 2.68 -26.58
C ALA A 26 -37.28 2.18 -26.37
N GLN A 27 -36.42 2.29 -27.39
CA GLN A 27 -35.01 1.93 -27.27
C GLN A 27 -34.28 2.82 -26.26
N ALA A 28 -34.48 4.13 -26.31
CA ALA A 28 -33.87 5.06 -25.35
C ALA A 28 -34.32 4.77 -23.91
N ALA A 29 -35.60 4.43 -23.70
CA ALA A 29 -36.10 4.03 -22.39
C ALA A 29 -35.48 2.71 -21.90
N ALA A 30 -35.35 1.72 -22.79
CA ALA A 30 -34.70 0.45 -22.46
C ALA A 30 -33.21 0.63 -22.11
N GLU A 31 -32.49 1.47 -22.85
CA GLU A 31 -31.10 1.81 -22.58
C GLU A 31 -30.94 2.55 -21.24
N ALA A 32 -31.85 3.49 -20.93
CA ALA A 32 -31.86 4.20 -19.65
C ALA A 32 -32.10 3.24 -18.48
N GLN A 33 -33.06 2.31 -18.62
CA GLN A 33 -33.34 1.32 -17.59
C GLN A 33 -32.20 0.31 -17.41
N ALA A 34 -31.55 -0.12 -18.49
CA ALA A 34 -30.37 -0.96 -18.42
C ALA A 34 -29.20 -0.27 -17.71
N LYS A 35 -28.98 1.03 -17.98
CA LYS A 35 -27.97 1.84 -17.29
C LYS A 35 -28.29 1.99 -15.80
N ALA A 36 -29.54 2.26 -15.45
CA ALA A 36 -29.97 2.35 -14.05
C ALA A 36 -29.75 1.03 -13.29
N GLN A 37 -30.13 -0.10 -13.90
CA GLN A 37 -29.91 -1.42 -13.32
C GLN A 37 -28.41 -1.73 -13.13
N ALA A 38 -27.57 -1.39 -14.11
CA ALA A 38 -26.13 -1.59 -14.01
C ALA A 38 -25.49 -0.72 -12.92
N ALA A 39 -25.94 0.54 -12.78
CA ALA A 39 -25.52 1.43 -11.71
C ALA A 39 -25.90 0.87 -10.32
N ASP A 40 -27.12 0.37 -10.16
CA ASP A 40 -27.58 -0.26 -8.92
C ASP A 40 -26.78 -1.51 -8.57
N ASP A 41 -26.47 -2.36 -9.55
CA ASP A 41 -25.69 -3.57 -9.31
C ASP A 41 -24.24 -3.25 -8.91
N LEU A 42 -23.63 -2.22 -9.49
CA LEU A 42 -22.32 -1.74 -9.07
C LEU A 42 -22.36 -1.09 -7.67
N ALA A 43 -23.45 -0.39 -7.34
CA ALA A 43 -23.65 0.18 -6.01
C ALA A 43 -23.79 -0.91 -4.93
N LYS A 44 -24.46 -2.03 -5.22
CA LYS A 44 -24.51 -3.20 -4.32
C LYS A 44 -23.12 -3.78 -4.06
N GLN A 45 -22.26 -3.83 -5.09
CA GLN A 45 -20.87 -4.29 -4.94
C GLN A 45 -20.06 -3.33 -4.07
N TYR A 46 -20.22 -2.02 -4.28
CA TYR A 46 -19.66 -0.99 -3.40
C TYR A 46 -20.11 -1.19 -1.94
N ASP A 47 -21.42 -1.29 -1.69
CA ASP A 47 -21.99 -1.43 -0.35
C ASP A 47 -21.50 -2.71 0.33
N ALA A 48 -21.41 -3.83 -0.41
CA ALA A 48 -20.85 -5.09 0.10
C ALA A 48 -19.36 -4.97 0.46
N ALA A 49 -18.58 -4.25 -0.34
CA ALA A 49 -17.17 -4.00 -0.08
C ALA A 49 -16.97 -3.08 1.13
N VAL A 50 -17.79 -2.04 1.29
CA VAL A 50 -17.80 -1.18 2.50
C VAL A 50 -18.15 -2.01 3.73
N LYS A 51 -19.23 -2.82 3.67
CA LYS A 51 -19.70 -3.65 4.78
C LYS A 51 -18.67 -4.70 5.22
N SER A 52 -17.91 -5.26 4.28
CA SER A 52 -16.83 -6.21 4.58
C SER A 52 -15.51 -5.54 4.97
N GLY A 53 -15.43 -4.21 4.95
CA GLY A 53 -14.19 -3.47 5.21
C GLY A 53 -13.14 -3.64 4.11
N ASN A 54 -13.51 -4.15 2.93
CA ASN A 54 -12.63 -4.23 1.77
C ASN A 54 -12.56 -2.87 1.07
N TRP A 55 -11.87 -1.92 1.72
CA TRP A 55 -11.84 -0.52 1.30
C TRP A 55 -11.25 -0.29 -0.08
N ASP A 56 -10.31 -1.15 -0.53
CA ASP A 56 -9.75 -1.01 -1.87
C ASP A 56 -10.77 -1.40 -2.95
N LEU A 57 -11.51 -2.49 -2.74
CA LEU A 57 -12.60 -2.90 -3.62
C LEU A 57 -13.75 -1.89 -3.62
N ALA A 58 -14.10 -1.37 -2.43
CA ALA A 58 -15.09 -0.30 -2.29
C ALA A 58 -14.67 0.96 -3.06
N ARG A 59 -13.41 1.38 -2.96
CA ARG A 59 -12.90 2.50 -3.76
C ARG A 59 -13.02 2.21 -5.26
N ILE A 60 -12.65 1.01 -5.73
CA ILE A 60 -12.72 0.65 -7.16
C ILE A 60 -14.17 0.72 -7.66
N HIS A 61 -15.12 0.08 -6.97
CA HIS A 61 -16.52 0.10 -7.38
C HIS A 61 -17.15 1.49 -7.31
N GLY A 62 -16.84 2.26 -6.26
CA GLY A 62 -17.35 3.62 -6.14
C GLY A 62 -16.76 4.57 -7.19
N ALA A 63 -15.48 4.41 -7.55
CA ALA A 63 -14.88 5.18 -8.66
C ALA A 63 -15.62 4.90 -9.97
N ALA A 64 -15.78 3.61 -10.26
CA ALA A 64 -16.45 3.15 -11.48
C ALA A 64 -17.91 3.63 -11.52
N LEU A 65 -18.62 3.64 -10.38
CA LEU A 65 -20.00 4.10 -10.32
C LEU A 65 -20.11 5.60 -10.63
N LEU A 66 -19.28 6.43 -10.01
CA LEU A 66 -19.25 7.88 -10.23
C LEU A 66 -18.79 8.25 -11.65
N GLU A 67 -17.85 7.49 -12.23
CA GLU A 67 -17.30 7.74 -13.56
C GLU A 67 -18.23 7.24 -14.68
N GLN A 68 -18.78 6.03 -14.56
CA GLN A 68 -19.54 5.37 -15.63
C GLN A 68 -21.03 5.72 -15.60
N TYR A 69 -21.58 6.09 -14.44
CA TYR A 69 -23.00 6.38 -14.26
C TYR A 69 -23.23 7.72 -13.53
N PRO A 70 -22.64 8.84 -13.98
CA PRO A 70 -22.84 10.13 -13.36
C PRO A 70 -24.32 10.55 -13.42
N GLY A 71 -24.83 11.11 -12.31
CA GLY A 71 -26.24 11.55 -12.19
C GLY A 71 -27.27 10.42 -12.07
N SER A 72 -26.83 9.17 -11.88
CA SER A 72 -27.73 8.11 -11.43
C SER A 72 -28.00 8.24 -9.92
N ASP A 73 -29.20 7.83 -9.46
CA ASP A 73 -29.55 7.80 -8.03
C ASP A 73 -28.49 7.05 -7.19
N ALA A 74 -27.93 5.99 -7.76
CA ALA A 74 -26.86 5.20 -7.17
C ALA A 74 -25.56 6.01 -6.97
N ALA A 75 -25.15 6.77 -7.98
CA ALA A 75 -23.96 7.64 -7.91
C ALA A 75 -24.17 8.79 -6.91
N GLU A 76 -25.31 9.47 -6.98
CA GLU A 76 -25.66 10.58 -6.07
C GLU A 76 -25.68 10.14 -4.61
N ARG A 77 -26.15 8.91 -4.34
CA ARG A 77 -26.17 8.32 -2.99
C ARG A 77 -24.76 8.14 -2.39
N ILE A 78 -23.78 7.71 -3.18
CA ILE A 78 -22.44 7.39 -2.66
C ILE A 78 -21.49 8.58 -2.68
N GLU A 79 -21.71 9.55 -3.56
CA GLU A 79 -20.80 10.68 -3.81
C GLU A 79 -20.37 11.41 -2.53
N PRO A 80 -21.26 11.76 -1.57
CA PRO A 80 -20.87 12.48 -0.36
C PRO A 80 -19.90 11.70 0.54
N GLY A 81 -19.98 10.37 0.54
CA GLY A 81 -19.14 9.50 1.38
C GLY A 81 -17.92 8.92 0.67
N TYR A 82 -17.86 9.06 -0.66
CA TYR A 82 -16.86 8.37 -1.46
C TYR A 82 -15.42 8.82 -1.16
N ALA A 83 -15.21 10.10 -0.82
CA ALA A 83 -13.89 10.62 -0.47
C ALA A 83 -13.26 9.88 0.72
N GLU A 84 -14.04 9.54 1.74
CA GLU A 84 -13.56 8.76 2.90
C GLU A 84 -13.23 7.32 2.49
N VAL A 85 -14.08 6.68 1.67
CA VAL A 85 -13.82 5.33 1.16
C VAL A 85 -12.56 5.29 0.30
N LYS A 86 -12.35 6.32 -0.53
CA LYS A 86 -11.13 6.47 -1.31
C LYS A 86 -9.90 6.55 -0.41
N ALA A 87 -9.93 7.40 0.61
CA ALA A 87 -8.82 7.55 1.56
C ALA A 87 -8.53 6.24 2.32
N LYS A 88 -9.57 5.53 2.79
CA LYS A 88 -9.44 4.21 3.42
C LYS A 88 -8.87 3.17 2.46
N GLY A 89 -9.31 3.17 1.20
CA GLY A 89 -8.81 2.26 0.17
C GLY A 89 -7.34 2.52 -0.17
N GLU A 90 -6.95 3.79 -0.28
CA GLU A 90 -5.54 4.21 -0.44
C GLU A 90 -4.68 3.78 0.74
N ALA A 91 -5.12 4.05 1.98
CA ALA A 91 -4.41 3.61 3.18
C ALA A 91 -4.28 2.08 3.25
N ALA A 92 -5.31 1.33 2.88
CA ALA A 92 -5.27 -0.13 2.84
C ALA A 92 -4.30 -0.68 1.78
N ARG A 93 -4.23 -0.05 0.60
CA ARG A 93 -3.22 -0.41 -0.42
C ARG A 93 -1.81 -0.12 0.06
N GLU A 94 -1.62 1.04 0.66
CA GLU A 94 -0.31 1.46 1.15
C GLU A 94 0.18 0.55 2.28
N LEU A 95 -0.71 0.17 3.21
CA LEU A 95 -0.40 -0.82 4.23
C LEU A 95 0.04 -2.16 3.61
N ARG A 96 -0.67 -2.66 2.60
CA ARG A 96 -0.28 -3.92 1.93
C ARG A 96 1.06 -3.81 1.21
N ARG A 97 1.36 -2.67 0.60
CA ARG A 97 2.66 -2.41 -0.01
C ARG A 97 3.78 -2.47 1.04
N MET A 98 3.60 -1.82 2.19
CA MET A 98 4.59 -1.85 3.28
C MET A 98 4.72 -3.26 3.89
N GLN A 99 3.62 -3.99 4.08
CA GLN A 99 3.64 -5.39 4.50
C GLN A 99 4.47 -6.26 3.56
N ALA A 100 4.31 -6.08 2.25
CA ALA A 100 5.06 -6.82 1.23
C ALA A 100 6.55 -6.43 1.16
N ALA A 101 6.95 -5.29 1.72
CA ALA A 101 8.34 -4.88 1.79
C ALA A 101 9.12 -5.59 2.92
N TRP A 102 8.43 -6.17 3.90
CA TRP A 102 9.05 -6.96 4.95
C TRP A 102 9.43 -8.34 4.44
N GLU A 103 10.67 -8.73 4.72
CA GLU A 103 11.17 -10.08 4.48
C GLU A 103 11.24 -10.83 5.81
N TYR A 104 10.64 -12.02 5.85
CA TYR A 104 10.68 -12.91 7.01
C TYR A 104 11.43 -14.18 6.66
N SER A 105 12.38 -14.58 7.51
CA SER A 105 13.17 -15.80 7.32
C SER A 105 13.19 -16.68 8.57
N GLN A 106 13.22 -17.98 8.34
CA GLN A 106 13.39 -19.00 9.38
C GLN A 106 14.46 -19.97 8.92
N VAL A 107 15.55 -20.06 9.69
CA VAL A 107 16.69 -20.93 9.36
C VAL A 107 17.05 -21.80 10.57
N PRO A 108 17.44 -23.07 10.37
CA PRO A 108 18.02 -23.87 11.45
C PRO A 108 19.28 -23.18 12.01
N ALA A 109 19.39 -23.08 13.32
CA ALA A 109 20.53 -22.47 14.02
C ALA A 109 20.81 -23.23 15.32
N GLY A 110 21.90 -24.00 15.35
CA GLY A 110 22.23 -24.86 16.48
C GLY A 110 21.11 -25.83 16.80
N LYS A 111 20.57 -25.77 18.02
CA LYS A 111 19.46 -26.62 18.51
C LYS A 111 18.06 -26.03 18.29
N GLY A 112 17.94 -24.90 17.59
CA GLY A 112 16.66 -24.23 17.38
C GLY A 112 16.52 -23.61 16.00
N THR A 113 15.55 -22.71 15.88
CA THR A 113 15.28 -21.97 14.65
C THR A 113 15.56 -20.50 14.91
N GLN A 114 16.44 -19.89 14.11
CA GLN A 114 16.56 -18.44 14.07
C GLN A 114 15.40 -17.88 13.23
N ARG A 115 14.75 -16.86 13.76
CA ARG A 115 13.72 -16.09 13.04
C ARG A 115 14.24 -14.69 12.77
N SER A 116 13.96 -14.14 11.59
CA SER A 116 14.33 -12.77 11.26
C SER A 116 13.19 -12.04 10.57
N ALA A 117 13.03 -10.76 10.87
CA ALA A 117 12.23 -9.81 10.11
C ALA A 117 13.17 -8.70 9.62
N MET A 118 13.18 -8.46 8.31
CA MET A 118 14.14 -7.58 7.65
C MET A 118 13.41 -6.58 6.76
N LEU A 119 13.92 -5.36 6.69
CA LEU A 119 13.36 -4.29 5.87
C LEU A 119 14.48 -3.42 5.34
N TYR A 120 14.48 -3.16 4.03
CA TYR A 120 15.40 -2.19 3.44
C TYR A 120 14.89 -0.77 3.63
N SER A 121 15.83 0.18 3.67
CA SER A 121 15.50 1.61 3.64
C SER A 121 14.77 1.97 2.34
N ARG A 122 13.76 2.84 2.45
CA ARG A 122 12.96 3.35 1.33
C ARG A 122 13.87 3.94 0.25
N ASP A 123 14.77 4.81 0.67
CA ASP A 123 15.76 5.45 -0.17
C ASP A 123 17.13 4.81 0.08
N LYS A 124 17.95 4.72 -0.97
CA LYS A 124 19.35 4.32 -0.86
C LYS A 124 20.16 5.48 -0.25
N VAL A 125 21.16 5.14 0.56
CA VAL A 125 21.98 6.10 1.30
C VAL A 125 23.43 5.95 0.89
N ASP A 126 24.10 7.06 0.57
CA ASP A 126 25.54 7.07 0.33
C ASP A 126 26.28 7.26 1.66
N VAL A 127 27.00 6.21 2.10
CA VAL A 127 27.61 6.12 3.42
C VAL A 127 29.14 6.23 3.38
N ASP A 128 29.75 6.13 2.21
CA ASP A 128 31.21 6.08 2.03
C ASP A 128 31.75 6.82 0.79
N GLY A 129 30.88 7.41 -0.03
CA GLY A 129 31.23 8.12 -1.25
C GLY A 129 31.31 7.23 -2.50
N SER A 130 31.05 5.92 -2.37
CA SER A 130 30.99 4.98 -3.51
C SER A 130 29.62 4.97 -4.21
N GLY A 131 28.70 5.82 -3.76
CA GLY A 131 27.34 5.96 -4.28
C GLY A 131 26.28 5.29 -3.39
N PRO A 132 24.99 5.60 -3.63
CA PRO A 132 23.92 5.23 -2.71
C PRO A 132 23.60 3.72 -2.74
N LYS A 133 23.56 3.10 -1.55
CA LYS A 133 23.22 1.68 -1.33
C LYS A 133 22.06 1.54 -0.33
N PRO A 134 21.26 0.48 -0.38
CA PRO A 134 20.23 0.24 0.63
C PRO A 134 20.87 -0.04 1.99
N VAL A 135 20.23 0.47 3.04
CA VAL A 135 20.52 0.11 4.44
C VAL A 135 19.47 -0.90 4.87
N GLN A 136 19.86 -1.98 5.53
CA GLN A 136 18.91 -2.98 6.00
C GLN A 136 18.70 -2.87 7.51
N LEU A 137 17.44 -2.79 7.95
CA LEU A 137 17.05 -2.99 9.34
C LEU A 137 16.71 -4.47 9.55
N VAL A 138 17.26 -5.07 10.60
CA VAL A 138 17.05 -6.48 10.92
C VAL A 138 16.64 -6.64 12.38
N PHE A 139 15.55 -7.35 12.61
CA PHE A 139 15.19 -7.94 13.90
C PHE A 139 15.45 -9.44 13.82
N ARG A 140 16.21 -9.98 14.77
CA ARG A 140 16.62 -11.38 14.76
C ARG A 140 16.43 -12.00 16.13
N ASP A 141 15.73 -13.13 16.18
CA ASP A 141 15.64 -14.02 17.33
C ASP A 141 16.54 -15.23 17.09
N HIS A 142 17.65 -15.32 17.81
CA HIS A 142 18.59 -16.44 17.72
C HIS A 142 18.48 -17.32 18.98
N PRO A 143 18.42 -18.67 18.86
CA PRO A 143 18.24 -19.55 20.02
C PRO A 143 19.34 -19.38 21.10
N GLU A 144 20.59 -19.26 20.66
CA GLU A 144 21.76 -19.05 21.53
C GLU A 144 22.00 -17.58 21.88
N TRP A 145 22.11 -16.69 20.88
CA TRP A 145 22.45 -15.27 21.08
C TRP A 145 21.28 -14.36 21.43
N LYS A 146 20.07 -14.92 21.58
CA LYS A 146 18.84 -14.21 21.91
C LYS A 146 18.47 -13.16 20.87
N ARG A 147 17.64 -12.21 21.27
CA ARG A 147 17.09 -11.17 20.39
C ARG A 147 18.09 -10.07 20.15
N SER A 148 18.02 -9.52 18.96
CA SER A 148 18.89 -8.44 18.52
C SER A 148 18.20 -7.62 17.44
N ALA A 149 18.45 -6.32 17.45
CA ALA A 149 18.07 -5.44 16.36
C ALA A 149 19.29 -4.66 15.88
N TYR A 150 19.49 -4.60 14.57
CA TYR A 150 20.70 -4.01 14.00
C TYR A 150 20.48 -3.46 12.59
N LEU A 151 21.36 -2.54 12.21
CA LEU A 151 21.49 -2.06 10.84
C LEU A 151 22.63 -2.76 10.13
N VAL A 152 22.48 -3.01 8.84
CA VAL A 152 23.52 -3.54 7.94
C VAL A 152 23.74 -2.57 6.80
N LEU A 153 25.01 -2.27 6.50
CA LEU A 153 25.42 -1.51 5.32
C LEU A 153 25.98 -2.45 4.26
N GLN A 154 25.68 -2.20 2.99
CA GLN A 154 26.28 -2.96 1.87
C GLN A 154 27.66 -2.44 1.44
N ALA A 155 28.07 -1.28 1.96
CA ALA A 155 29.36 -0.64 1.73
C ALA A 155 29.69 0.28 2.90
N GLY A 156 30.95 0.68 3.03
CA GLY A 156 31.41 1.49 4.16
C GLY A 156 31.25 0.77 5.51
N ASP A 157 31.22 1.57 6.58
CA ASP A 157 31.12 1.04 7.94
C ASP A 157 30.62 2.11 8.92
N PHE A 158 30.14 1.67 10.08
CA PHE A 158 29.64 2.53 11.15
C PHE A 158 30.78 3.06 12.03
N ARG A 159 30.71 4.35 12.38
CA ARG A 159 31.58 4.95 13.40
C ARG A 159 30.94 4.78 14.78
N CYS A 160 30.85 3.52 15.23
CA CYS A 160 30.17 3.14 16.47
C CYS A 160 30.92 2.03 17.26
N ALA A 161 32.23 1.88 17.01
CA ALA A 161 33.09 0.95 17.75
C ALA A 161 33.14 1.34 19.23
N GLY A 162 32.88 0.39 20.14
CA GLY A 162 32.79 0.67 21.58
C GLY A 162 31.52 1.42 22.04
N GLY A 163 30.60 1.72 21.12
CA GLY A 163 29.30 2.33 21.40
C GLY A 163 29.14 3.75 20.85
N CYS A 164 27.90 4.13 20.56
CA CYS A 164 27.49 5.46 20.14
C CYS A 164 26.01 5.71 20.45
N LYS A 165 25.50 6.87 20.05
CA LYS A 165 24.06 7.17 20.06
C LYS A 165 23.57 7.34 18.62
N VAL A 166 22.44 6.70 18.33
CA VAL A 166 21.64 6.93 17.11
C VAL A 166 20.42 7.77 17.45
N GLN A 167 19.84 8.48 16.48
CA GLN A 167 18.56 9.15 16.65
C GLN A 167 17.47 8.36 15.96
N LEU A 168 16.40 8.05 16.70
CA LEU A 168 15.22 7.37 16.20
C LEU A 168 14.08 8.38 16.08
N LYS A 169 13.50 8.54 14.90
CA LYS A 169 12.33 9.39 14.66
C LYS A 169 11.21 8.56 14.08
N ALA A 170 10.11 8.42 14.82
CA ALA A 170 8.91 7.70 14.40
C ALA A 170 7.86 8.69 13.90
N ASP A 171 7.43 8.55 12.65
CA ASP A 171 6.46 9.42 11.98
C ASP A 171 6.76 10.91 12.20
N ALA A 172 5.81 11.65 12.76
CA ALA A 172 5.92 13.07 13.09
C ALA A 172 6.45 13.33 14.52
N ALA A 173 6.79 12.31 15.29
CA ALA A 173 7.30 12.48 16.65
C ALA A 173 8.69 13.14 16.67
N ALA A 174 9.05 13.70 17.82
CA ALA A 174 10.40 14.22 18.05
C ALA A 174 11.44 13.07 18.04
N PRO A 175 12.65 13.29 17.49
CA PRO A 175 13.72 12.30 17.57
C PRO A 175 14.09 11.97 19.02
N ARG A 176 14.36 10.68 19.28
CA ARG A 176 14.88 10.21 20.56
C ARG A 176 16.21 9.48 20.36
N ALA A 177 17.15 9.70 21.27
CA ALA A 177 18.41 8.97 21.25
C ALA A 177 18.21 7.51 21.68
N ALA A 178 18.96 6.60 21.06
CA ALA A 178 19.10 5.21 21.50
C ALA A 178 20.58 4.82 21.51
N ALA A 179 20.97 3.98 22.47
CA ALA A 179 22.31 3.42 22.51
C ALA A 179 22.47 2.42 21.36
N ALA A 180 23.63 2.47 20.71
CA ALA A 180 24.01 1.55 19.67
C ALA A 180 25.47 1.18 19.82
N TRP A 181 25.89 0.09 19.19
CA TRP A 181 27.29 -0.32 19.15
C TRP A 181 27.57 -1.16 17.92
N ARG A 182 28.80 -1.05 17.41
CA ARG A 182 29.34 -1.89 16.34
C ARG A 182 30.39 -2.82 16.96
N PRO A 183 30.32 -4.15 16.75
CA PRO A 183 31.38 -5.06 17.17
C PRO A 183 32.76 -4.65 16.64
N ASN A 184 33.79 -4.90 17.44
CA ASN A 184 35.18 -4.69 17.05
C ASN A 184 35.70 -5.93 16.29
N THR A 185 35.25 -6.09 15.05
CA THR A 185 35.74 -7.11 14.11
C THR A 185 35.83 -6.51 12.70
N ASP A 186 36.62 -7.16 11.86
CA ASP A 186 36.79 -6.84 10.44
C ASP A 186 35.73 -7.55 9.56
N GLU A 187 34.99 -8.51 10.13
CA GLU A 187 33.98 -9.32 9.43
C GLU A 187 32.55 -8.77 9.57
N ALA A 188 32.28 -7.91 10.56
CA ALA A 188 30.94 -7.38 10.82
C ALA A 188 30.72 -5.98 10.22
N ILE A 189 29.76 -5.92 9.29
CA ILE A 189 29.18 -4.70 8.69
C ILE A 189 27.90 -4.25 9.41
N ALA A 190 27.66 -4.72 10.64
CA ALA A 190 26.43 -4.50 11.39
C ALA A 190 26.64 -3.61 12.62
N MET A 191 25.66 -2.75 12.90
CA MET A 191 25.58 -1.96 14.13
C MET A 191 24.28 -2.28 14.87
N PHE A 192 24.42 -2.73 16.10
CA PHE A 192 23.31 -3.12 16.96
C PHE A 192 22.73 -1.91 17.68
N ILE A 193 21.42 -1.87 17.79
CA ILE A 193 20.69 -0.93 18.65
C ILE A 193 20.38 -1.69 19.94
N SER A 194 20.89 -1.20 21.07
CA SER A 194 20.96 -1.97 22.32
C SER A 194 19.62 -2.35 22.92
N ASP A 195 18.60 -1.49 22.74
CA ASP A 195 17.24 -1.75 23.22
C ASP A 195 16.37 -2.27 22.05
N ASP A 196 16.61 -3.53 21.69
CA ASP A 196 15.89 -4.21 20.60
C ASP A 196 14.39 -4.27 20.86
N LYS A 197 13.98 -4.46 22.11
CA LYS A 197 12.57 -4.52 22.53
C LYS A 197 11.88 -3.18 22.33
N ALA A 198 12.50 -2.06 22.72
CA ALA A 198 11.91 -0.74 22.50
C ALA A 198 11.89 -0.37 21.01
N LEU A 199 12.91 -0.77 20.24
CA LEU A 199 12.92 -0.54 18.80
C LEU A 199 11.82 -1.33 18.08
N TRP A 200 11.63 -2.61 18.43
CA TRP A 200 10.54 -3.43 17.91
C TRP A 200 9.18 -2.82 18.20
N LYS A 201 8.93 -2.45 19.46
CA LYS A 201 7.66 -1.81 19.86
C LYS A 201 7.43 -0.50 19.13
N LEU A 202 8.49 0.26 18.83
CA LEU A 202 8.40 1.47 18.03
C LEU A 202 8.02 1.14 16.58
N ALA A 203 8.73 0.22 15.93
CA ALA A 203 8.47 -0.22 14.57
C ALA A 203 7.04 -0.78 14.38
N ARG A 204 6.53 -1.53 15.35
CA ARG A 204 5.16 -2.08 15.34
C ARG A 204 4.05 -1.02 15.41
N LYS A 205 4.35 0.18 15.89
CA LYS A 205 3.38 1.25 16.14
C LYS A 205 3.50 2.43 15.18
N THR A 206 4.49 2.43 14.30
CA THR A 206 4.83 3.56 13.44
C THR A 206 4.76 3.16 11.97
N THR A 207 4.39 4.10 11.12
CA THR A 207 4.36 3.89 9.67
C THR A 207 5.74 4.10 9.07
N VAL A 208 6.47 5.11 9.54
CA VAL A 208 7.81 5.47 9.07
C VAL A 208 8.76 5.63 10.25
N LEU A 209 9.85 4.88 10.24
CA LEU A 209 10.95 5.00 11.19
C LEU A 209 12.20 5.54 10.49
N GLN A 210 12.71 6.67 10.95
CA GLN A 210 14.01 7.20 10.53
C GLN A 210 15.05 6.89 11.58
N ILE A 211 16.22 6.44 11.13
CA ILE A 211 17.37 6.16 12.01
C ILE A 211 18.56 6.93 11.48
N GLU A 212 19.02 7.90 12.27
CA GLU A 212 20.26 8.64 12.02
C GLU A 212 21.43 7.96 12.75
N PHE A 213 22.50 7.66 12.02
CA PHE A 213 23.66 6.93 12.54
C PHE A 213 25.00 7.50 12.03
N PRO A 214 26.09 7.37 12.80
CA PRO A 214 27.41 7.84 12.39
C PRO A 214 28.12 6.85 11.46
N VAL A 215 28.80 7.36 10.44
CA VAL A 215 29.56 6.55 9.45
C VAL A 215 31.06 6.83 9.55
N LYS A 216 31.90 5.85 9.19
CA LYS A 216 33.38 5.99 9.22
C LYS A 216 33.90 7.06 8.27
N ALA A 217 33.23 7.31 7.14
CA ALA A 217 33.57 8.39 6.21
C ALA A 217 33.32 9.81 6.78
N GLY A 218 32.73 9.92 7.98
CA GLY A 218 32.50 11.18 8.67
C GLY A 218 31.05 11.64 8.66
N GLY A 219 30.67 12.36 9.73
CA GLY A 219 29.31 12.85 9.95
C GLY A 219 28.31 11.73 10.28
N THR A 220 27.04 12.01 10.01
CA THR A 220 25.93 11.07 10.17
C THR A 220 25.19 10.88 8.84
N ARG A 221 24.40 9.83 8.77
CA ARG A 221 23.47 9.52 7.68
C ARG A 221 22.14 9.09 8.25
N THR A 222 21.06 9.31 7.51
CA THR A 222 19.71 8.91 7.91
C THR A 222 19.16 7.90 6.92
N ALA A 223 18.76 6.74 7.43
CA ALA A 223 17.96 5.78 6.69
C ALA A 223 16.49 5.89 7.09
N VAL A 224 15.59 5.86 6.11
CA VAL A 224 14.13 5.90 6.32
C VAL A 224 13.57 4.51 6.04
N PHE A 225 12.83 3.95 6.98
CA PHE A 225 12.21 2.62 6.89
C PHE A 225 10.69 2.76 6.96
N GLU A 226 9.98 2.12 6.05
CA GLU A 226 8.51 2.10 6.04
C GLU A 226 8.03 0.89 6.85
N THR A 227 8.02 1.04 8.17
CA THR A 227 7.80 -0.07 9.11
C THR A 227 6.35 -0.49 9.25
N GLY A 228 5.42 0.24 8.63
CA GLY A 228 4.00 -0.10 8.62
C GLY A 228 3.77 -1.56 8.22
N GLY A 229 2.88 -2.25 8.94
CA GLY A 229 2.53 -3.62 8.61
C GLY A 229 3.52 -4.70 9.07
N LEU A 230 4.51 -4.37 9.92
CA LEU A 230 5.33 -5.38 10.59
C LEU A 230 4.45 -6.41 11.33
N ASP A 231 4.57 -7.67 10.93
CA ASP A 231 3.76 -8.79 11.41
C ASP A 231 4.45 -9.51 12.59
N GLY A 232 3.94 -9.26 13.79
CA GLY A 232 4.47 -9.90 15.00
C GLY A 232 4.19 -11.40 15.10
N SER A 233 3.21 -11.93 14.36
CA SER A 233 2.95 -13.37 14.36
C SER A 233 4.11 -14.16 13.73
N GLN A 234 4.89 -13.54 12.83
CA GLN A 234 6.11 -14.13 12.26
C GLN A 234 7.27 -14.20 13.26
N MET A 235 7.23 -13.35 14.29
CA MET A 235 8.28 -13.17 15.31
C MET A 235 7.75 -13.40 16.74
N PRO A 236 7.39 -14.64 17.11
CA PRO A 236 6.76 -14.92 18.40
C PRO A 236 7.56 -14.43 19.61
N GLY A 237 6.85 -13.87 20.59
CA GLY A 237 7.39 -13.43 21.87
C GLY A 237 8.07 -12.06 21.86
N TRP A 238 8.14 -11.37 20.72
CA TRP A 238 8.67 -10.00 20.63
C TRP A 238 7.74 -8.92 21.21
N ASP A 239 6.45 -9.23 21.40
CA ASP A 239 5.43 -8.31 21.91
C ASP A 239 5.36 -8.22 23.44
#